data_AF-A0A413I434-F1
#
_entry.id   AF-A0A413I434-F1
#
_cell.length_a   1.000
_cell.length_b   1.000
_cell.length_c   1.000
_cell.angle_alpha   90.00
_cell.angle_beta   90.00
_cell.angle_gamma   90.00
#
_symmetry.space_group_name_H-M   'P 1'
#
loop_
_entity.id
_entity.type
_entity.pdbx_description
1 polymer ?
#
loop_
_entity_poly.entity_id
_entity_poly.type
_entity_poly.pdbx_seq_one_letter_code
_entity_poly.pdbx_strand_id
1 'polypeptide(L)'
;MTNRDMIANYNGLDYIQSLENAHYKRTGEKLFKGRVKITYAIKKNMRGFLEKLKPYNDARDEVFTEYRDQDAEEKAAENLKKKMVTSPEGTAEYEQEMKDYNKKAGNLSIIMKPGKKQAEYEAKIQELLDIDVADVNIHTIALEQLDGIELDSNQLGLLLFMIEE
;
A
#
# COMPACT_ATOMS: atom_id res chain seq x y z
N MET A 1 8.72 -15.59 4.87
CA MET A 1 7.85 -14.39 4.81
C MET A 1 7.24 -14.41 3.44
N THR A 2 5.92 -14.40 3.35
CA THR A 2 5.21 -14.49 2.08
C THR A 2 5.15 -13.14 1.37
N ASN A 3 4.77 -13.12 0.09
CA ASN A 3 4.44 -11.88 -0.61
C ASN A 3 3.34 -11.10 0.12
N ARG A 4 2.32 -11.80 0.63
CA ARG A 4 1.26 -11.21 1.46
C ARG A 4 1.83 -10.48 2.68
N ASP A 5 2.72 -11.13 3.43
CA ASP A 5 3.31 -10.54 4.64
C ASP A 5 4.13 -9.29 4.31
N MET A 6 4.94 -9.34 3.25
CA MET A 6 5.74 -8.19 2.81
C MET A 6 4.86 -7.02 2.38
N ILE A 7 3.76 -7.28 1.66
CA ILE A 7 2.80 -6.25 1.26
C ILE A 7 2.14 -5.64 2.50
N ALA A 8 1.70 -6.46 3.44
CA ALA A 8 1.09 -5.99 4.68
C ALA A 8 2.05 -5.12 5.50
N ASN A 9 3.30 -5.57 5.67
CA ASN A 9 4.33 -4.84 6.40
C ASN A 9 4.74 -3.55 5.68
N TYR A 10 4.90 -3.58 4.35
CA TYR A 10 5.18 -2.38 3.56
C TYR A 10 4.07 -1.34 3.73
N ASN A 11 2.81 -1.74 3.58
CA ASN A 11 1.65 -0.85 3.73
C ASN A 11 1.56 -0.29 5.16
N GLY A 12 1.89 -1.10 6.17
CA GLY A 12 1.99 -0.65 7.55
C GLY A 12 3.05 0.44 7.74
N LEU A 13 4.24 0.25 7.17
CA LEU A 13 5.31 1.25 7.22
C LEU A 13 4.96 2.53 6.42
N ASP A 14 4.33 2.39 5.26
CA ASP A 14 3.87 3.54 4.46
C ASP A 14 2.82 4.38 5.20
N TYR A 15 1.90 3.72 5.91
CA TYR A 15 0.95 4.39 6.79
C TYR A 15 1.65 5.10 7.95
N ILE A 16 2.64 4.48 8.59
CA ILE A 16 3.45 5.11 9.65
C ILE A 16 4.18 6.36 9.12
N GLN A 17 4.73 6.32 7.91
CA GLN A 17 5.34 7.51 7.29
C GLN A 17 4.32 8.60 6.98
N SER A 18 3.11 8.21 6.56
CA SER A 18 2.01 9.14 6.34
C SER A 18 1.57 9.83 7.65
N LEU A 19 1.52 9.08 8.76
CA LEU A 19 1.26 9.62 10.10
C LEU A 19 2.36 10.57 10.55
N GLU A 20 3.63 10.21 10.36
CA GLU A 20 4.76 11.10 10.68
C GLU A 20 4.67 12.43 9.90
N ASN A 21 4.33 12.36 8.60
CA ASN A 21 4.14 13.56 7.77
C ASN A 21 2.95 14.41 8.23
N ALA A 22 1.82 13.78 8.59
CA ALA A 22 0.67 14.49 9.12
C ALA A 22 0.96 15.15 10.48
N HIS A 23 1.67 14.44 11.36
CA HIS A 23 2.13 14.97 12.64
C HIS A 23 3.05 16.18 12.43
N TYR A 24 4.03 16.08 11.53
CA TYR A 24 4.95 17.18 11.21
C TYR A 24 4.23 18.41 10.69
N LYS A 25 3.25 18.26 9.79
CA LYS A 25 2.43 19.38 9.31
C LYS A 25 1.65 20.08 10.44
N ARG A 26 1.26 19.36 11.48
CA ARG A 26 0.48 19.88 12.61
C ARG A 26 1.35 20.52 13.70
N THR A 27 2.49 19.93 14.03
CA THR A 27 3.29 20.30 15.21
C THR A 27 4.62 20.96 14.87
N GLY A 28 5.08 20.85 13.62
CA GLY A 28 6.43 21.26 13.21
C GLY A 28 7.53 20.30 13.66
N GLU A 29 7.19 19.20 14.34
CA GLU A 29 8.14 18.19 14.82
C GLU A 29 7.89 16.84 14.16
N LYS A 30 8.94 16.04 13.99
CA LYS A 30 8.79 14.68 13.44
C LYS A 30 8.39 13.71 14.55
N LEU A 31 7.53 12.76 14.24
CA LEU A 31 7.14 11.69 15.18
C LEU A 31 8.36 10.91 15.70
N PHE A 32 9.31 10.61 14.81
CA PHE A 32 10.55 9.90 15.15
C PHE A 32 11.74 10.85 15.33
N LYS A 33 11.52 12.10 15.78
CA LYS A 33 12.59 13.11 15.92
C LYS A 33 13.72 12.59 16.80
N GLY A 34 14.95 12.62 16.26
CA GLY A 34 16.15 12.12 16.94
C GLY A 34 16.26 10.58 17.01
N ARG A 35 15.27 9.82 16.53
CA ARG A 35 15.27 8.35 16.53
C ARG A 35 15.82 7.79 15.22
N VAL A 36 17.09 8.09 14.94
CA VAL A 36 17.75 7.77 13.65
C VAL A 36 17.66 6.28 13.29
N LYS A 37 17.82 5.38 14.26
CA LYS A 37 17.76 3.93 14.02
C LYS A 37 16.36 3.48 13.55
N ILE A 38 15.29 4.01 14.14
CA ILE A 38 13.91 3.74 13.72
C ILE A 38 13.70 4.21 12.28
N THR A 39 14.00 5.48 12.00
CA THR A 39 13.85 6.03 10.65
C THR A 39 14.68 5.27 9.62
N TYR A 40 15.88 4.82 9.99
CA TYR A 40 16.75 4.01 9.13
C TYR A 40 16.13 2.63 8.85
N ALA A 41 15.70 1.93 9.89
CA ALA A 41 15.13 0.59 9.79
C ALA A 41 13.84 0.59 8.95
N ILE A 42 12.92 1.55 9.19
CA ILE A 42 11.70 1.73 8.36
C ILE A 42 12.08 1.87 6.89
N LYS A 43 12.97 2.81 6.55
CA LYS A 43 13.37 3.06 5.16
C LYS A 43 14.05 1.85 4.52
N LYS A 44 14.87 1.14 5.27
CA LYS A 44 15.56 -0.06 4.77
C LYS A 44 14.62 -1.22 4.54
N ASN A 45 13.67 -1.46 5.45
CA ASN A 45 12.66 -2.49 5.31
C ASN A 45 11.74 -2.20 4.12
N MET A 46 11.22 -0.97 3.99
CA MET A 46 10.41 -0.58 2.84
C MET A 46 11.13 -0.81 1.52
N ARG A 47 12.39 -0.38 1.40
CA ARG A 47 13.18 -0.58 0.19
C ARG A 47 13.43 -2.06 -0.08
N GLY A 48 13.79 -2.84 0.94
CA GLY A 48 14.00 -4.28 0.80
C GLY A 48 12.74 -5.00 0.33
N PHE A 49 11.58 -4.64 0.87
CA PHE A 49 10.30 -5.18 0.42
C PHE A 49 9.99 -4.81 -1.03
N LEU A 50 10.19 -3.56 -1.44
CA LEU A 50 9.98 -3.16 -2.84
C LEU A 50 10.85 -3.95 -3.82
N GLU A 51 12.13 -4.12 -3.48
CA GLU A 51 13.07 -4.90 -4.29
C GLU A 51 12.61 -6.37 -4.40
N LYS A 52 12.20 -6.97 -3.28
CA LYS A 52 11.77 -8.38 -3.20
C LYS A 52 10.39 -8.63 -3.79
N LEU A 53 9.50 -7.64 -3.79
CA LEU A 53 8.16 -7.72 -4.37
C LEU A 53 8.15 -7.50 -5.88
N LYS A 54 9.27 -7.12 -6.49
CA LYS A 54 9.34 -6.91 -7.94
C LYS A 54 8.88 -8.14 -8.75
N PRO A 55 9.36 -9.37 -8.50
CA PRO A 55 8.90 -10.56 -9.23
C PRO A 55 7.41 -10.84 -9.02
N TYR A 56 6.89 -10.58 -7.82
CA TYR A 56 5.45 -10.67 -7.54
C TYR A 56 4.66 -9.67 -8.39
N ASN A 57 5.10 -8.41 -8.45
CA ASN A 57 4.42 -7.38 -9.23
C ASN A 57 4.44 -7.72 -10.73
N ASP A 58 5.58 -8.15 -11.25
CA ASP A 58 5.73 -8.54 -12.66
C ASP A 58 4.76 -9.70 -13.00
N ALA A 59 4.75 -10.77 -12.18
CA ALA A 59 3.85 -11.91 -12.38
C ALA A 59 2.36 -11.55 -12.20
N ARG A 60 2.04 -10.68 -11.23
CA ARG A 60 0.69 -10.17 -11.01
C ARG A 60 0.19 -9.40 -12.24
N ASP A 61 1.04 -8.56 -12.82
CA ASP A 61 0.68 -7.74 -13.98
C ASP A 61 0.50 -8.61 -15.24
N GLU A 62 1.24 -9.72 -15.37
CA GLU A 62 0.98 -10.75 -16.37
C GLU A 62 -0.41 -11.40 -16.17
N VAL A 63 -0.75 -11.79 -14.94
CA VAL A 63 -2.09 -12.33 -14.62
C VAL A 63 -3.18 -11.30 -14.91
N PHE A 64 -2.94 -10.02 -14.61
CA PHE A 64 -3.89 -8.94 -14.93
C PHE A 64 -4.09 -8.84 -16.43
N THR A 65 -3.02 -8.82 -17.20
CA THR A 65 -3.07 -8.76 -18.66
C THR A 65 -3.77 -9.98 -19.25
N GLU A 66 -3.57 -11.17 -18.68
CA GLU A 66 -4.18 -12.40 -19.19
C GLU A 66 -5.70 -12.47 -18.92
N TYR A 67 -6.16 -12.01 -17.74
CA TYR A 67 -7.53 -12.22 -17.28
C TYR A 67 -8.44 -11.00 -17.38
N ARG A 68 -7.92 -9.79 -17.15
CA ARG A 68 -8.72 -8.57 -17.00
C ARG A 68 -8.86 -7.82 -18.31
N ASP A 69 -10.06 -7.31 -18.56
CA ASP A 69 -10.35 -6.40 -19.66
C ASP A 69 -10.04 -4.96 -19.22
N GLN A 70 -8.75 -4.61 -19.28
CA GLN A 70 -8.26 -3.32 -18.81
C GLN A 70 -8.84 -2.14 -19.60
N ASP A 71 -9.13 -2.32 -20.89
CA ASP A 71 -9.77 -1.29 -21.72
C ASP A 71 -11.21 -1.02 -21.26
N ALA A 72 -11.95 -2.07 -20.90
CA ALA A 72 -13.30 -1.93 -20.36
C ALA A 72 -13.28 -1.29 -18.97
N GLU A 73 -12.32 -1.67 -18.12
CA GLU A 73 -12.13 -1.10 -16.79
C GLU A 73 -11.76 0.39 -16.86
N GLU A 74 -10.85 0.78 -17.76
CA GLU A 74 -10.47 2.17 -18.00
C GLU A 74 -11.67 2.99 -18.47
N LYS A 75 -12.44 2.49 -19.45
CA LYS A 75 -13.68 3.14 -19.89
C LYS A 75 -14.69 3.29 -18.76
N ALA A 76 -14.81 2.31 -17.87
CA ALA A 76 -15.69 2.40 -16.70
C ALA A 76 -15.24 3.50 -15.74
N ALA A 77 -13.93 3.59 -15.47
CA ALA A 77 -13.34 4.63 -14.63
C ALA A 77 -13.50 6.03 -15.24
N GLU A 78 -13.25 6.19 -16.54
CA GLU A 78 -13.45 7.46 -17.23
C GLU A 78 -14.91 7.92 -17.20
N ASN A 79 -15.84 7.00 -17.46
CA ASN A 79 -17.27 7.29 -17.42
C ASN A 79 -17.73 7.68 -16.01
N LEU A 80 -17.16 7.06 -14.98
CA LEU A 80 -17.40 7.44 -13.59
C LEU A 80 -16.84 8.85 -13.32
N LYS A 81 -15.60 9.14 -13.76
CA LYS A 81 -14.97 10.44 -13.59
C LYS A 81 -15.80 11.56 -14.22
N LYS A 82 -16.22 11.39 -15.48
CA LYS A 82 -17.08 12.35 -16.21
C LYS A 82 -18.41 12.63 -15.51
N LYS A 83 -18.95 11.67 -14.77
CA LYS A 83 -20.21 11.83 -14.02
C LYS A 83 -20.04 12.52 -12.68
N MET A 84 -18.87 12.40 -12.06
CA MET A 84 -18.62 12.85 -10.69
C MET A 84 -17.81 14.14 -10.59
N VAL A 85 -16.94 14.38 -11.56
CA VAL A 85 -16.04 15.52 -11.56
C VAL A 85 -16.50 16.48 -12.63
N THR A 86 -17.08 17.59 -12.18
CA THR A 86 -17.69 18.62 -13.03
C THR A 86 -17.14 20.02 -12.76
N SER A 87 -16.56 20.21 -11.59
CA SER A 87 -15.98 21.48 -11.17
C SER A 87 -14.62 21.73 -11.84
N PRO A 88 -14.20 23.00 -12.06
CA PRO A 88 -12.89 23.31 -12.63
C PRO A 88 -11.73 22.88 -11.73
N GLU A 89 -10.65 22.39 -12.34
CA GLU A 89 -9.43 22.01 -11.64
C GLU A 89 -8.85 23.17 -10.81
N GLY A 90 -8.44 22.88 -9.58
CA GLY A 90 -7.92 23.87 -8.63
C GLY A 90 -8.97 24.52 -7.72
N THR A 91 -10.25 24.14 -7.83
CA THR A 91 -11.31 24.55 -6.89
C THR A 91 -11.42 23.58 -5.71
N ALA A 92 -11.95 24.06 -4.57
CA ALA A 92 -12.19 23.20 -3.40
C ALA A 92 -13.24 22.12 -3.71
N GLU A 93 -14.23 22.45 -4.54
CA GLU A 93 -15.25 21.54 -5.04
C GLU A 93 -14.62 20.43 -5.90
N TYR A 94 -13.71 20.77 -6.82
CA TYR A 94 -12.97 19.78 -7.60
C TYR A 94 -12.14 18.85 -6.72
N GLU A 95 -11.45 19.37 -5.70
CA GLU A 95 -10.69 18.52 -4.77
C GLU A 95 -11.59 17.52 -4.03
N GLN A 96 -12.79 17.97 -3.63
CA GLN A 96 -13.77 17.12 -2.96
C GLN A 96 -14.37 16.08 -3.92
N GLU A 97 -14.80 16.50 -5.11
CA GLU A 97 -15.29 15.61 -6.18
C GLU A 97 -14.24 14.55 -6.56
N MET A 98 -12.97 14.94 -6.65
CA MET A 98 -11.86 14.03 -6.93
C MET A 98 -11.63 13.05 -5.79
N LYS A 99 -11.73 13.47 -4.52
CA LYS A 99 -11.68 12.53 -3.37
C LYS A 99 -12.80 11.50 -3.45
N ASP A 100 -14.02 11.94 -3.72
CA ASP A 100 -15.19 11.07 -3.83
C ASP A 100 -15.10 10.14 -5.03
N TYR A 101 -14.61 10.66 -6.17
CA TYR A 101 -14.30 9.87 -7.36
C TYR A 101 -13.27 8.80 -7.04
N ASN A 102 -12.13 9.14 -6.45
CA ASN A 102 -11.06 8.20 -6.15
C ASN A 102 -11.56 7.06 -5.23
N LYS A 103 -12.40 7.40 -4.24
CA LYS A 103 -13.04 6.41 -3.37
C LYS A 103 -13.96 5.46 -4.15
N LYS A 104 -14.75 5.96 -5.10
CA LYS A 104 -15.63 5.09 -5.91
C LYS A 104 -14.87 4.31 -6.99
N ALA A 105 -13.87 4.92 -7.63
CA ALA A 105 -13.06 4.29 -8.65
C ALA A 105 -12.29 3.09 -8.10
N GLY A 106 -11.78 3.19 -6.87
CA GLY A 106 -11.13 2.08 -6.16
C GLY A 106 -12.06 0.89 -5.83
N ASN A 107 -13.39 1.07 -5.96
CA ASN A 107 -14.39 0.02 -5.74
C ASN A 107 -15.06 -0.46 -7.05
N LEU A 108 -14.56 -0.04 -8.21
CA LEU A 108 -15.06 -0.54 -9.48
C LEU A 108 -14.80 -2.05 -9.60
N SER A 109 -15.79 -2.76 -10.11
CA SER A 109 -15.67 -4.20 -10.34
C SER A 109 -14.61 -4.49 -11.38
N ILE A 110 -13.85 -5.56 -11.14
CA ILE A 110 -12.93 -6.13 -12.13
C ILE A 110 -13.76 -6.70 -13.27
N ILE A 111 -13.34 -6.45 -14.51
CA ILE A 111 -14.02 -6.95 -15.72
C ILE A 111 -13.15 -8.05 -16.32
N MET A 112 -13.70 -9.25 -16.50
CA MET A 112 -12.98 -10.37 -17.11
C MET A 112 -13.02 -10.30 -18.63
N LYS A 113 -11.91 -10.67 -19.28
CA LYS A 113 -11.87 -10.91 -20.72
C LYS A 113 -12.83 -12.05 -21.12
N PRO A 114 -13.35 -12.05 -22.36
CA PRO A 114 -14.22 -13.12 -22.84
C PRO A 114 -13.62 -14.51 -22.64
N GLY A 115 -14.38 -15.42 -22.01
CA GLY A 115 -13.96 -16.79 -21.74
C GLY A 115 -13.05 -16.98 -20.51
N LYS A 116 -12.61 -15.91 -19.84
CA LYS A 116 -11.86 -15.98 -18.57
C LYS A 116 -12.82 -16.02 -17.38
N LYS A 117 -12.45 -16.74 -16.33
CA LYS A 117 -13.26 -16.87 -15.10
C LYS A 117 -12.64 -16.12 -13.94
N GLN A 118 -13.48 -15.40 -13.21
CA GLN A 118 -13.10 -14.67 -11.99
C GLN A 118 -12.44 -15.58 -10.95
N ALA A 119 -13.01 -16.77 -10.71
CA ALA A 119 -12.46 -17.70 -9.72
C ALA A 119 -11.04 -18.21 -10.06
N GLU A 120 -10.73 -18.39 -11.35
CA GLU A 120 -9.39 -18.81 -11.79
C GLU A 120 -8.38 -17.67 -11.62
N TYR A 121 -8.80 -16.44 -11.93
CA TYR A 121 -8.02 -15.23 -11.68
C TYR A 121 -7.69 -15.09 -10.18
N GLU A 122 -8.70 -15.18 -9.32
CA GLU A 122 -8.55 -15.07 -7.87
C GLU A 122 -7.63 -16.15 -7.30
N ALA A 123 -7.76 -17.40 -7.78
CA ALA A 123 -6.86 -18.49 -7.39
C ALA A 123 -5.40 -18.20 -7.75
N LYS A 124 -5.12 -17.70 -8.95
CA LYS A 124 -3.75 -17.33 -9.37
C LYS A 124 -3.17 -16.20 -8.53
N ILE A 125 -3.96 -15.16 -8.22
CA ILE A 125 -3.52 -14.07 -7.33
C ILE A 125 -3.24 -14.61 -5.92
N GLN A 126 -4.09 -15.52 -5.44
CA GLN A 126 -3.93 -16.14 -4.13
C GLN A 126 -2.65 -16.99 -4.06
N GLU A 127 -2.37 -17.78 -5.08
CA GLU A 127 -1.10 -18.52 -5.22
C GLU A 127 0.10 -17.57 -5.17
N LEU A 128 0.09 -16.47 -5.94
CA LEU A 128 1.18 -15.48 -5.93
C LEU A 128 1.39 -14.86 -4.55
N LEU A 129 0.32 -14.58 -3.80
CA LEU A 129 0.38 -14.00 -2.47
C LEU A 129 1.00 -14.94 -1.43
N ASP A 130 0.76 -16.25 -1.57
CA ASP A 130 1.20 -17.27 -0.62
C ASP A 130 2.62 -17.77 -0.88
N ILE A 131 3.27 -17.35 -1.98
CA ILE A 131 4.67 -17.70 -2.25
C ILE A 131 5.58 -17.16 -1.14
N ASP A 132 6.34 -18.07 -0.55
CA ASP A 132 7.44 -17.74 0.36
C ASP A 132 8.60 -17.08 -0.38
N VAL A 133 9.07 -15.97 0.16
CA VAL A 133 10.21 -15.24 -0.38
C VAL A 133 11.43 -15.47 0.49
N ALA A 134 12.49 -15.97 -0.15
CA ALA A 134 13.77 -16.23 0.49
C ALA A 134 14.60 -14.94 0.69
N ASP A 135 15.49 -15.00 1.67
CA ASP A 135 16.49 -13.95 1.97
C ASP A 135 15.87 -12.57 2.21
N VAL A 136 14.74 -12.54 2.93
CA VAL A 136 14.13 -11.30 3.40
C VAL A 136 14.78 -10.89 4.71
N ASN A 137 15.67 -9.91 4.64
CA ASN A 137 16.37 -9.39 5.82
C ASN A 137 15.59 -8.21 6.42
N ILE A 138 15.05 -8.42 7.61
CA ILE A 138 14.40 -7.36 8.39
C ILE A 138 15.45 -6.61 9.21
N HIS A 139 15.45 -5.29 9.08
CA HIS A 139 16.22 -4.40 9.93
C HIS A 139 15.40 -4.14 11.18
N THR A 140 15.88 -4.68 12.30
CA THR A 140 15.20 -4.62 13.57
C THR A 140 15.62 -3.41 14.40
N ILE A 141 14.82 -3.09 15.40
CA ILE A 141 15.09 -2.09 16.44
C ILE A 141 14.78 -2.70 17.81
N ALA A 142 15.54 -2.30 18.81
CA ALA A 142 15.24 -2.67 20.19
C ALA A 142 13.96 -1.96 20.68
N LEU A 143 13.21 -2.60 21.58
CA LEU A 143 11.93 -2.07 22.08
C LEU A 143 12.10 -0.70 22.75
N GLU A 144 13.20 -0.49 23.48
CA GLU A 144 13.50 0.75 24.21
C GLU A 144 13.68 1.95 23.27
N GLN A 145 13.89 1.70 21.96
CA GLN A 145 13.95 2.78 20.99
C GLN A 145 12.59 3.47 20.79
N LEU A 146 11.50 2.76 21.11
CA LEU A 146 10.12 3.27 21.03
C LEU A 146 9.70 4.04 22.29
N ASP A 147 10.53 4.07 23.33
CA ASP A 147 10.22 4.77 24.58
C ASP A 147 9.97 6.26 24.34
N GLY A 148 8.85 6.73 24.90
CA GLY A 148 8.40 8.12 24.80
C GLY A 148 7.83 8.52 23.44
N ILE A 149 7.61 7.57 22.52
CA ILE A 149 6.89 7.81 21.27
C ILE A 149 5.40 7.55 21.50
N GLU A 150 4.57 8.55 21.23
CA GLU A 150 3.11 8.42 21.31
C GLU A 150 2.59 7.62 20.11
N LEU A 151 2.48 6.30 20.29
CA LEU A 151 1.83 5.39 19.35
C LEU A 151 0.62 4.73 20.00
N ASP A 152 -0.49 4.63 19.27
CA ASP A 152 -1.60 3.78 19.69
C ASP A 152 -1.28 2.28 19.44
N SER A 153 -2.11 1.39 20.00
CA SER A 153 -1.89 -0.06 19.87
C SER A 153 -1.90 -0.56 18.42
N ASN A 154 -2.68 0.07 17.54
CA ASN A 154 -2.71 -0.32 16.13
C ASN A 154 -1.41 0.12 15.44
N GLN A 155 -0.95 1.34 15.70
CA GLN A 155 0.30 1.87 15.16
C GLN A 155 1.51 1.07 15.64
N LEU A 156 1.54 0.67 16.91
CA LEU A 156 2.56 -0.23 17.44
C LEU A 156 2.52 -1.60 16.74
N GLY A 157 1.31 -2.13 16.51
CA GLY A 157 1.10 -3.38 15.78
C GLY A 157 1.79 -3.42 14.41
N LEU A 158 1.82 -2.28 13.70
CA LEU A 158 2.48 -2.16 12.39
C LEU A 158 4.01 -2.21 12.44
N LEU A 159 4.60 -2.04 13.62
CA LEU A 159 6.05 -2.06 13.83
C LEU A 159 6.55 -3.36 14.48
N LEU A 160 5.66 -4.23 14.97
CA LEU A 160 6.04 -5.44 15.71
C LEU A 160 7.01 -6.34 14.94
N PHE A 161 6.83 -6.48 13.62
CA PHE A 161 7.70 -7.33 12.80
C PHE A 161 9.17 -6.87 12.76
N MET A 162 9.44 -5.62 13.12
CA MET A 162 10.78 -5.03 13.14
C MET A 162 11.29 -4.76 14.57
N ILE A 163 10.63 -5.26 15.60
CA ILE A 163 11.12 -5.19 16.99
C ILE A 163 11.91 -6.46 17.29
N GLU A 164 13.09 -6.30 17.91
CA GLU A 164 13.90 -7.43 18.38
C GLU A 164 13.18 -8.17 19.52
N GLU A 165 13.20 -9.51 19.47
CA GLU A 165 12.74 -10.37 20.58
C GLU A 165 13.69 -10.33 21.78
#